data_AF-A0A1J4ZI90-F1
#
_entry.id   AF-A0A1J4ZI90-F1
#
_cell.length_a   1.000
_cell.length_b   1.000
_cell.length_c   1.000
_cell.angle_alpha   90.00
_cell.angle_beta   90.00
_cell.angle_gamma   90.00
#
_symmetry.space_group_name_H-M   'P 1'
#
loop_
_entity.id
_entity.type
_entity.pdbx_description
1 polymer ?
#
loop_
_entity_poly.entity_id
_entity_poly.type
_entity_poly.pdbx_seq_one_letter_code
_entity_poly.pdbx_strand_id
1 'polypeptide(L)'
;MIMATASKNKAAAPAAADNKAGADAAAAKQTAAKKTVKVPALSVVSSRDGFRRGGRAWAKGETVVALSDLGKEQIAQIKGEALLSVTDTEIEVEVSA
;
A
#
# COMPACT_ATOMS: atom_id res chain seq x y z
N MET A 1 7.24 48.33 24.21
CA MET A 1 8.53 48.45 23.51
C MET A 1 9.21 47.09 23.55
N ILE A 2 9.71 46.65 22.41
CA ILE A 2 10.05 45.27 22.04
C ILE A 2 11.48 44.98 22.49
N MET A 3 11.77 43.81 23.06
CA MET A 3 13.07 43.08 22.95
C MET A 3 12.95 41.79 23.75
N ALA A 4 12.93 40.59 23.17
CA ALA A 4 13.86 39.91 22.27
C ALA A 4 14.54 38.76 23.04
N THR A 5 14.08 37.58 22.68
CA THR A 5 14.69 36.26 22.83
C THR A 5 16.19 36.22 22.48
N ALA A 6 16.95 35.37 23.17
CA ALA A 6 17.69 34.23 22.58
C ALA A 6 18.87 33.81 23.47
N SER A 7 18.77 32.61 24.02
CA SER A 7 19.87 31.88 24.64
C SER A 7 20.89 31.47 23.57
N LYS A 8 22.16 31.72 23.87
CA LYS A 8 23.30 31.52 22.97
C LYS A 8 24.08 30.31 23.43
N ASN A 9 23.89 29.16 22.78
CA ASN A 9 24.84 28.05 22.87
C ASN A 9 25.33 27.64 21.49
N LYS A 10 26.63 27.89 21.30
CA LYS A 10 27.48 27.56 20.18
C LYS A 10 28.23 26.27 20.55
N ALA A 11 28.16 25.22 19.73
CA ALA A 11 29.23 24.23 19.62
C ALA A 11 28.98 23.33 18.39
N ALA A 12 30.03 23.21 17.58
CA ALA A 12 30.13 22.33 16.43
C ALA A 12 30.45 20.89 16.85
N ALA A 13 30.31 19.97 15.88
CA ALA A 13 30.44 18.52 15.92
C ALA A 13 31.65 17.94 16.68
N PRO A 14 31.60 16.63 16.98
CA PRO A 14 32.47 15.75 16.19
C PRO A 14 31.85 14.41 15.77
N ALA A 15 32.66 13.71 14.99
CA ALA A 15 32.41 12.56 14.13
C ALA A 15 32.26 11.20 14.83
N ALA A 16 31.94 10.22 13.97
CA ALA A 16 32.36 8.82 14.00
C ALA A 16 31.62 7.86 14.93
N ALA A 17 30.92 6.90 14.31
CA ALA A 17 30.75 5.56 14.85
C ALA A 17 30.82 4.55 13.70
N ASP A 18 32.03 4.03 13.48
CA ASP A 18 32.25 2.68 13.00
C ASP A 18 31.49 1.67 13.88
N ASN A 19 30.90 0.64 13.27
CA ASN A 19 30.83 -0.70 13.88
C ASN A 19 30.73 -1.76 12.77
N LYS A 20 31.77 -2.59 12.68
CA LYS A 20 31.89 -3.77 11.84
C LYS A 20 31.87 -5.03 12.74
N ALA A 21 31.23 -6.08 12.23
CA ALA A 21 31.21 -7.50 12.66
C ALA A 21 30.31 -7.84 13.87
N GLY A 22 29.62 -8.99 13.96
CA GLY A 22 29.42 -10.18 13.11
C GLY A 22 28.06 -10.84 13.52
N ALA A 23 27.36 -11.57 12.66
CA ALA A 23 27.35 -13.05 12.56
C ALA A 23 27.48 -13.75 13.93
N ASP A 24 26.66 -14.69 14.38
CA ASP A 24 25.64 -15.58 13.81
C ASP A 24 24.89 -16.18 15.01
N ALA A 25 23.56 -16.35 14.95
CA ALA A 25 22.84 -17.37 15.72
C ALA A 25 21.35 -17.39 15.33
N ALA A 26 21.08 -18.21 14.33
CA ALA A 26 19.89 -19.05 14.17
C ALA A 26 18.64 -18.74 15.02
N ALA A 27 17.65 -18.12 14.38
CA ALA A 27 16.25 -18.49 14.57
C ALA A 27 15.72 -19.01 13.24
N ALA A 28 16.05 -20.27 12.95
CA ALA A 28 15.40 -21.03 11.90
C ALA A 28 13.90 -21.15 12.24
N LYS A 29 13.07 -20.32 11.61
CA LYS A 29 11.64 -20.56 11.49
C LYS A 29 11.35 -20.86 10.03
N GLN A 30 11.53 -22.13 9.66
CA GLN A 30 10.82 -22.68 8.51
C GLN A 30 9.33 -22.53 8.78
N THR A 31 8.65 -21.66 8.04
CA THR A 31 7.18 -21.67 7.97
C THR A 31 6.76 -21.52 6.52
N ALA A 32 6.37 -22.66 5.97
CA ALA A 32 5.56 -22.90 4.77
C ALA A 32 5.91 -22.05 3.54
N ALA A 33 6.34 -22.73 2.46
CA ALA A 33 6.25 -22.18 1.11
C ALA A 33 4.80 -21.76 0.86
N LYS A 34 4.54 -20.47 1.04
CA LYS A 34 3.25 -19.84 0.80
C LYS A 34 2.96 -19.98 -0.70
N LYS A 35 1.90 -20.71 -1.02
CA LYS A 35 1.47 -20.90 -2.41
C LYS A 35 0.89 -19.57 -2.88
N THR A 36 1.63 -18.87 -3.72
CA THR A 36 1.12 -17.71 -4.46
C THR A 36 0.21 -18.23 -5.57
N VAL A 37 -1.03 -17.75 -5.58
CA VAL A 37 -2.01 -18.07 -6.62
C VAL A 37 -2.32 -16.78 -7.36
N LYS A 38 -2.26 -16.82 -8.70
CA LYS A 38 -2.73 -15.71 -9.53
C LYS A 38 -4.24 -15.73 -9.56
N VAL A 39 -4.87 -14.63 -9.13
CA VAL A 39 -6.33 -14.46 -9.15
C VAL A 39 -6.69 -13.22 -9.96
N PRO A 40 -7.82 -13.25 -10.68
CA PRO A 40 -8.28 -12.11 -11.45
C PRO A 40 -8.76 -10.99 -10.52
N ALA A 41 -8.47 -9.76 -10.89
CA ALA A 41 -8.71 -8.54 -10.14
C ALA A 41 -9.12 -7.39 -11.07
N LEU A 42 -9.66 -6.33 -10.48
CA LEU A 42 -9.88 -5.05 -11.15
C LEU A 42 -8.92 -4.02 -10.60
N SER A 43 -8.14 -3.41 -11.48
CA SER A 43 -7.50 -2.13 -11.21
C SER A 43 -8.51 -1.02 -11.53
N VAL A 44 -8.80 -0.18 -10.54
CA VAL A 44 -9.79 0.88 -10.64
C VAL A 44 -9.17 2.21 -10.24
N VAL A 45 -9.33 3.21 -11.10
CA VAL A 45 -8.97 4.60 -10.85
C VAL A 45 -10.21 5.46 -11.06
N SER A 46 -10.53 6.36 -10.12
CA SER A 46 -11.61 7.32 -10.33
C SER A 46 -11.09 8.66 -10.85
N SER A 47 -11.83 9.28 -11.76
CA SER A 47 -11.57 10.66 -12.18
C SER A 47 -11.79 11.67 -11.04
N ARG A 48 -12.61 11.32 -10.05
CA ARG A 48 -12.96 12.17 -8.91
C ARG A 48 -12.61 11.47 -7.60
N ASP A 49 -11.92 12.20 -6.73
CA ASP A 49 -11.58 11.68 -5.42
C ASP A 49 -12.83 11.48 -4.54
N GLY A 50 -12.89 10.36 -3.84
CA GLY A 50 -14.01 9.99 -2.97
C GLY A 50 -15.31 9.59 -3.70
N PHE A 51 -15.26 9.28 -5.00
CA PHE A 51 -16.42 8.82 -5.76
C PHE A 51 -16.85 7.41 -5.32
N ARG A 52 -18.17 7.13 -5.26
CA ARG A 52 -18.70 5.88 -4.65
C ARG A 52 -19.53 5.03 -5.62
N ARG A 53 -19.11 3.78 -5.82
CA ARG A 53 -19.81 2.73 -6.61
C ARG A 53 -19.44 1.33 -6.16
N GLY A 54 -20.33 0.36 -6.39
CA GLY A 54 -20.09 -1.04 -6.01
C GLY A 54 -19.91 -1.23 -4.50
N GLY A 55 -20.51 -0.36 -3.67
CA GLY A 55 -20.36 -0.40 -2.21
C GLY A 55 -19.03 0.15 -1.67
N ARG A 56 -18.14 0.67 -2.54
CA ARG A 56 -16.81 1.18 -2.17
C ARG A 56 -16.63 2.63 -2.60
N ALA A 57 -15.76 3.35 -1.88
CA ALA A 57 -15.23 4.65 -2.31
C ALA A 57 -13.93 4.45 -3.10
N TRP A 58 -13.81 5.19 -4.19
CA TRP A 58 -12.68 5.18 -5.11
C TRP A 58 -12.00 6.54 -5.08
N ALA A 59 -10.68 6.51 -5.22
CA ALA A 59 -9.82 7.67 -5.23
C ALA A 59 -9.22 7.87 -6.62
N LYS A 60 -8.49 8.96 -6.80
CA LYS A 60 -7.65 9.16 -7.99
C LYS A 60 -6.45 8.21 -8.06
N GLY A 61 -6.11 7.56 -6.94
CA GLY A 61 -5.07 6.53 -6.89
C GLY A 61 -5.57 5.18 -7.40
N GLU A 62 -4.68 4.43 -8.03
CA GLU A 62 -4.94 3.05 -8.43
C GLU A 62 -5.31 2.20 -7.22
N THR A 63 -6.46 1.57 -7.29
CA THR A 63 -6.93 0.61 -6.30
C THR A 63 -7.16 -0.72 -6.99
N VAL A 64 -6.40 -1.74 -6.59
CA VAL A 64 -6.56 -3.10 -7.11
C VAL A 64 -7.39 -3.92 -6.13
N VAL A 65 -8.44 -4.56 -6.65
CA VAL A 65 -9.36 -5.37 -5.84
C VAL A 65 -9.58 -6.71 -6.53
N ALA A 66 -9.42 -7.81 -5.79
CA ALA A 66 -9.68 -9.15 -6.33
C ALA A 66 -11.16 -9.28 -6.72
N LEU A 67 -11.44 -9.98 -7.83
CA LEU A 67 -12.83 -10.24 -8.22
C LEU A 67 -13.57 -11.12 -7.20
N SER A 68 -12.85 -11.91 -6.40
CA SER A 68 -13.43 -12.68 -5.30
C SER A 68 -14.02 -11.82 -4.19
N ASP A 69 -13.52 -10.59 -4.02
CA ASP A 69 -13.98 -9.65 -3.00
C ASP A 69 -15.19 -8.82 -3.46
N LEU A 70 -15.58 -8.96 -4.73
CA LEU A 70 -16.66 -8.20 -5.35
C LEU A 70 -17.79 -9.15 -5.79
N GLY A 71 -19.02 -8.78 -5.47
CA GLY A 71 -20.20 -9.43 -6.03
C GLY A 71 -20.37 -9.15 -7.53
N LYS A 72 -21.03 -10.05 -8.25
CA LYS A 72 -21.31 -9.88 -9.70
C LYS A 72 -21.99 -8.54 -10.02
N GLU A 73 -22.95 -8.13 -9.18
CA GLU A 73 -23.63 -6.84 -9.33
C GLU A 73 -22.71 -5.66 -9.07
N GLN A 74 -21.80 -5.75 -8.09
CA GLN A 74 -20.81 -4.70 -7.82
C GLN A 74 -19.84 -4.56 -8.99
N ILE A 75 -19.38 -5.68 -9.56
CA ILE A 75 -18.52 -5.69 -10.75
C ILE A 75 -19.23 -5.02 -11.92
N ALA A 76 -20.50 -5.35 -12.17
CA ALA A 76 -21.29 -4.73 -13.23
C ALA A 76 -21.46 -3.21 -13.02
N GLN A 77 -21.73 -2.76 -11.79
CA GLN A 77 -21.81 -1.34 -11.45
C GLN A 77 -20.46 -0.61 -11.64
N ILE A 78 -19.35 -1.26 -11.28
CA ILE A 78 -18.01 -0.67 -11.41
C ILE A 78 -17.61 -0.56 -12.89
N LYS A 79 -17.78 -1.64 -13.68
CA LYS A 79 -17.44 -1.66 -15.11
C LYS A 79 -18.34 -0.77 -15.97
N GLY A 80 -19.60 -0.58 -15.56
CA GLY A 80 -20.56 0.27 -16.28
C GLY A 80 -20.47 1.76 -15.95
N GLU A 81 -19.57 2.17 -15.05
CA GLU A 81 -19.49 3.56 -14.60
C GLU A 81 -18.46 4.36 -15.41
N ALA A 82 -18.91 5.47 -16.01
CA ALA A 82 -18.07 6.31 -16.86
C ALA A 82 -16.99 7.10 -16.10
N LEU A 83 -17.20 7.37 -14.81
CA LEU A 83 -16.24 8.09 -13.96
C LEU A 83 -15.15 7.19 -13.36
N LEU A 84 -15.16 5.90 -13.70
CA LEU A 84 -14.16 4.92 -13.30
C LEU A 84 -13.41 4.42 -14.53
N SER A 85 -12.09 4.49 -14.49
CA SER A 85 -11.23 3.75 -15.40
C SER A 85 -10.97 2.39 -14.76
N VAL A 86 -11.47 1.33 -15.39
CA VAL A 86 -11.41 -0.04 -14.88
C VAL A 86 -10.60 -0.89 -15.86
N THR A 87 -9.63 -1.64 -15.34
CA THR A 87 -8.81 -2.58 -16.10
C THR A 87 -8.82 -3.94 -15.42
N ASP A 88 -9.12 -4.99 -16.19
CA ASP A 88 -8.98 -6.37 -15.73
C ASP A 88 -7.47 -6.70 -15.61
N THR A 89 -7.05 -7.17 -14.44
CA THR A 89 -5.66 -7.51 -14.13
C THR A 89 -5.61 -8.82 -13.33
N GLU A 90 -4.41 -9.35 -13.12
CA GLU A 90 -4.17 -10.51 -12.26
C GLU A 90 -3.23 -10.10 -11.13
N ILE A 91 -3.56 -10.52 -9.91
CA ILE A 91 -2.70 -10.31 -8.73
C ILE A 91 -2.30 -11.65 -8.14
N GLU A 92 -1.07 -11.73 -7.64
CA GLU A 92 -0.61 -12.86 -6.85
C GLU A 92 -1.09 -12.69 -5.42
N VAL A 93 -2.03 -13.53 -5.01
CA VAL A 93 -2.54 -13.56 -3.63
C VAL A 93 -1.97 -14.79 -2.95
N GLU A 94 -1.54 -14.56 -1.72
CA GLU A 94 -0.95 -15.58 -0.90
C GLU A 94 -2.04 -16.33 -0.13
N VAL A 95 -2.43 -17.50 -0.63
CA VAL A 95 -3.45 -18.33 0.02
C VAL A 95 -2.76 -19.14 1.11
N SER A 96 -2.96 -18.73 2.36
CA SER A 96 -2.58 -19.56 3.52
C SER A 96 -3.58 -20.71 3.61
N ALA A 97 -3.09 -21.92 3.29
CA ALA A 97 -3.86 -23.16 3.33
C ALA A 97 -4.21 -23.59 4.75
#